data_AF-A0A960T8M4-F1
#
_entry.id   AF-A0A960T8M4-F1
#
_cell.length_a   1.000
_cell.length_b   1.000
_cell.length_c   1.000
_cell.angle_alpha   90.00
_cell.angle_beta   90.00
_cell.angle_gamma   90.00
#
_symmetry.space_group_name_H-M   'P 1'
#
loop_
_entity.id
_entity.type
_entity.pdbx_description
1 polymer ?
#
loop_
_entity_poly.entity_id
_entity_poly.type
_entity_poly.pdbx_seq_one_letter_code
_entity_poly.pdbx_strand_id
1 'polypeptide(L)'
;MQSKGDILDVTVLEPRQKHPTIFGRFNELDIGQSFIIHNDHDPRPLYFQMEAALPGAFRWEYEQQGPEVFRVRITRTGDGLLDAGGGCCS
;
A
#
# COMPACT_ATOMS: atom_id res chain seq x y z
N MET A 1 -20.44 -9.25 8.96
CA MET A 1 -19.11 -9.75 9.34
C MET A 1 -18.10 -8.67 9.02
N GLN A 2 -17.81 -7.77 9.96
CA GLN A 2 -16.79 -6.75 9.77
C GLN A 2 -15.44 -7.46 9.96
N SER A 3 -14.75 -7.81 8.88
CA SER A 3 -13.42 -8.41 8.96
C SER A 3 -12.45 -7.42 9.58
N LYS A 4 -12.23 -7.57 10.88
CA LYS A 4 -11.14 -6.92 11.60
C LYS A 4 -9.85 -7.57 11.12
N GLY A 5 -9.06 -6.87 10.32
CA GLY A 5 -7.61 -7.05 10.35
C GLY A 5 -6.88 -7.39 9.06
N ASP A 6 -6.90 -6.48 8.09
CA ASP A 6 -5.78 -6.35 7.13
C ASP A 6 -5.15 -4.97 7.28
N ILE A 7 -4.91 -4.52 8.52
CA ILE A 7 -4.18 -3.27 8.77
C ILE A 7 -2.70 -3.62 8.89
N LEU A 8 -1.90 -3.16 7.92
CA LEU A 8 -0.46 -3.18 7.97
C LEU A 8 0.03 -1.90 8.65
N ASP A 9 0.52 -2.02 9.88
CA ASP A 9 1.17 -0.91 10.57
C ASP A 9 2.58 -0.70 10.02
N VAL A 10 2.76 0.37 9.26
CA VAL A 10 4.07 0.72 8.67
C VAL A 10 4.88 1.63 9.58
N THR A 11 4.31 2.13 10.68
CA THR A 11 5.02 2.99 11.64
C THR A 11 6.09 2.21 12.41
N VAL A 12 5.87 0.91 12.62
CA VAL A 12 6.78 0.01 13.33
C VAL A 12 7.88 -0.58 12.43
N LEU A 13 7.75 -0.41 11.11
CA LEU A 13 8.71 -0.94 10.14
C LEU A 13 9.85 0.06 9.91
N GLU A 14 11.07 -0.45 9.72
CA GLU A 14 12.17 0.41 9.31
C GLU A 14 11.87 1.06 7.95
N PRO A 15 12.29 2.33 7.72
CA PRO A 15 11.99 3.06 6.47
C PRO A 15 12.32 2.27 5.20
N ARG A 16 13.47 1.57 5.19
CA ARG A 16 13.91 0.71 4.07
C ARG A 16 13.03 -0.52 3.84
N GLN A 17 12.31 -0.98 4.86
CA GLN A 17 11.44 -2.16 4.81
C GLN A 17 9.97 -1.81 4.54
N LYS A 18 9.56 -0.54 4.65
CA LYS A 18 8.17 -0.12 4.43
C LYS A 18 7.69 -0.50 3.02
N HIS A 19 8.34 0.03 1.98
CA HIS A 19 7.96 -0.23 0.58
C HIS A 19 7.97 -1.72 0.21
N PRO A 20 9.06 -2.49 0.43
CA PRO A 20 9.08 -3.89 0.03
C PRO A 20 8.00 -4.73 0.76
N THR A 21 7.69 -4.38 2.02
CA THR A 21 6.62 -5.06 2.77
C THR A 21 5.24 -4.72 2.20
N ILE A 22 4.96 -3.44 1.91
CA ILE A 22 3.68 -3.01 1.33
C ILE A 22 3.48 -3.62 -0.06
N PHE A 23 4.52 -3.63 -0.89
CA PHE A 23 4.48 -4.19 -2.24
C PHE A 23 4.31 -5.71 -2.22
N GLY A 24 5.05 -6.40 -1.34
CA GLY A 24 4.85 -7.84 -1.10
C GLY A 24 3.40 -8.13 -0.72
N ARG A 25 2.87 -7.40 0.27
CA ARG A 25 1.48 -7.55 0.69
C ARG A 25 0.48 -7.27 -0.42
N PHE A 26 0.70 -6.25 -1.25
CA PHE A 26 -0.16 -5.98 -2.39
C PHE A 26 -0.14 -7.11 -3.43
N ASN A 27 1.04 -7.66 -3.71
CA ASN A 27 1.21 -8.76 -4.69
C ASN A 27 0.54 -10.07 -4.24
N GLU A 28 0.43 -10.30 -2.93
CA GLU A 28 -0.27 -11.43 -2.34
C GLU A 28 -1.80 -11.33 -2.41
N LEU A 29 -2.36 -10.15 -2.71
CA LEU A 29 -3.80 -9.96 -2.81
C LEU A 29 -4.35 -10.56 -4.11
N ASP A 30 -5.51 -11.21 -4.01
CA ASP A 30 -6.34 -11.48 -5.18
C ASP A 30 -7.04 -10.21 -5.68
N ILE A 31 -7.46 -10.19 -6.95
CA ILE A 31 -8.26 -9.09 -7.51
C ILE A 31 -9.56 -8.96 -6.73
N GLY A 32 -9.84 -7.75 -6.25
CA GLY A 32 -10.98 -7.41 -5.39
C GLY A 32 -10.67 -7.45 -3.90
N GLN A 33 -9.50 -7.96 -3.49
CA GLN A 33 -9.05 -7.89 -2.10
C GLN A 33 -8.40 -6.55 -1.78
N SER A 34 -8.43 -6.19 -0.50
CA SER A 34 -7.90 -4.92 0.00
C SER A 34 -7.26 -5.09 1.36
N PHE A 35 -6.29 -4.22 1.65
CA PHE A 35 -5.68 -4.05 2.96
C PHE A 35 -5.54 -2.56 3.26
N ILE A 36 -5.26 -2.22 4.51
CA ILE A 36 -5.12 -0.85 4.97
C ILE A 36 -3.69 -0.64 5.45
N ILE A 37 -3.00 0.39 4.99
CA ILE A 37 -1.75 0.84 5.61
C ILE A 37 -2.04 1.84 6.71
N HIS A 38 -1.37 1.74 7.84
CA HIS A 38 -1.38 2.72 8.93
C HIS A 38 -0.01 3.40 9.01
N ASN A 39 0.02 4.70 8.78
CA ASN A 39 1.24 5.50 8.72
C ASN A 39 1.12 6.78 9.55
N ASP A 40 2.26 7.26 10.07
CA ASP A 40 2.39 8.48 10.88
C ASP A 40 2.48 9.76 10.02
N HIS A 41 2.59 9.63 8.70
CA HIS A 41 2.63 10.72 7.74
C HIS A 41 1.89 10.35 6.46
N ASP A 42 1.66 11.34 5.59
CA ASP A 42 0.97 11.16 4.33
C ASP A 42 1.75 10.25 3.35
N PRO A 43 1.20 9.09 2.95
CA PRO A 43 1.85 8.16 2.01
C PRO A 43 1.68 8.56 0.52
N ARG A 44 1.36 9.81 0.19
CA ARG A 44 1.32 10.31 -1.21
C ARG A 44 2.49 9.85 -2.11
N PRO A 45 3.77 9.87 -1.68
CA PRO A 45 4.87 9.41 -2.54
C PRO A 45 4.74 7.94 -2.95
N LEU A 46 4.23 7.09 -2.06
CA LEU A 46 3.98 5.67 -2.32
C LEU A 46 2.87 5.48 -3.36
N TYR A 47 1.82 6.28 -3.30
CA TYR A 47 0.75 6.27 -4.31
C TYR A 47 1.30 6.48 -5.72
N PHE A 48 2.14 7.52 -5.92
CA PHE A 48 2.73 7.79 -7.23
C PHE A 48 3.66 6.67 -7.71
N GLN A 49 4.41 6.06 -6.78
CA GLN A 49 5.26 4.91 -7.12
C GLN A 49 4.43 3.71 -7.60
N MET A 50 3.31 3.42 -6.93
CA MET A 50 2.38 2.37 -7.36
C MET A 50 1.67 2.72 -8.68
N GLU A 51 1.25 3.98 -8.87
CA GLU A 51 0.60 4.44 -10.10
C GLU A 51 1.54 4.33 -11.31
N ALA A 52 2.81 4.67 -11.14
CA ALA A 52 3.82 4.54 -12.19
C ALA A 52 4.12 3.07 -12.54
N ALA A 53 4.13 2.18 -11.53
CA ALA A 53 4.40 0.76 -11.73
C ALA A 53 3.19 -0.02 -12.26
N LEU A 54 1.99 0.30 -11.77
CA LEU A 54 0.74 -0.42 -11.99
C LEU A 54 -0.43 0.54 -12.27
N PRO A 55 -0.39 1.26 -13.40
CA PRO A 55 -1.42 2.24 -13.73
C PRO A 55 -2.79 1.57 -13.89
N GLY A 56 -3.75 1.97 -13.06
CA GLY A 56 -5.12 1.46 -13.10
C GLY A 56 -5.35 0.05 -12.53
N ALA A 57 -4.30 -0.60 -11.99
CA ALA A 57 -4.43 -1.96 -11.43
C ALA A 57 -4.72 -1.97 -9.91
N PHE A 58 -4.86 -0.81 -9.29
CA PHE A 58 -5.27 -0.67 -7.89
C PHE A 58 -6.21 0.52 -7.68
N ARG A 59 -6.88 0.51 -6.54
CA ARG A 59 -7.68 1.60 -6.00
C ARG A 59 -7.09 2.06 -4.68
N TRP A 60 -7.08 3.37 -4.48
CA TRP A 60 -6.49 4.04 -3.31
C TRP A 60 -7.55 4.89 -2.61
N GLU A 61 -7.85 4.57 -1.36
CA GLU A 61 -8.92 5.20 -0.58
C GLU A 61 -8.41 5.60 0.79
N TYR A 62 -8.53 6.88 1.15
CA TYR A 62 -8.20 7.34 2.50
C TYR A 62 -9.36 7.02 3.45
N GLU A 63 -9.11 6.13 4.40
CA GLU A 63 -10.02 5.86 5.53
C GLU A 63 -9.83 6.90 6.63
N GLN A 64 -8.59 7.38 6.80
CA GLN A 64 -8.24 8.46 7.69
C GLN A 64 -7.09 9.26 7.08
N GLN A 65 -7.24 10.57 7.02
CA GLN A 65 -6.19 11.48 6.58
C GLN A 65 -5.96 12.42 7.77
N GLY A 66 -4.76 12.39 8.33
CA GLY A 66 -4.43 12.98 9.63
C GLY A 66 -4.63 14.49 9.73
N PRO A 67 -4.08 15.07 10.80
CA PRO A 67 -2.63 15.32 10.81
C PRO A 67 -1.79 14.27 11.54
N GLU A 68 -2.38 13.49 12.45
CA GLU A 68 -1.62 12.56 13.31
C GLU A 68 -1.59 11.13 12.78
N VAL A 69 -2.61 10.71 12.03
CA VAL A 69 -2.78 9.32 11.58
C VAL A 69 -3.28 9.28 10.14
N PHE A 70 -2.59 8.52 9.30
CA PHE A 70 -2.99 8.25 7.92
C PHE A 70 -3.32 6.77 7.76
N ARG A 71 -4.57 6.47 7.41
CA ARG A 71 -5.03 5.13 7.07
C ARG A 71 -5.50 5.11 5.63
N VAL A 72 -4.86 4.30 4.82
CA VAL A 72 -5.21 4.17 3.40
C VAL A 72 -5.54 2.73 3.09
N ARG A 73 -6.74 2.50 2.57
CA ARG A 73 -7.15 1.25 1.95
C ARG A 73 -6.61 1.18 0.53
N ILE A 74 -5.87 0.11 0.26
CA ILE A 74 -5.33 -0.22 -1.05
C ILE A 74 -6.04 -1.50 -1.50
N THR A 75 -6.75 -1.41 -2.62
CA THR A 75 -7.50 -2.53 -3.20
C THR A 75 -6.87 -2.92 -4.52
N ARG A 76 -6.60 -4.20 -4.73
CA ARG A 76 -6.14 -4.70 -6.04
C ARG A 76 -7.32 -4.78 -6.99
N THR A 77 -7.26 -4.10 -8.13
CA THR A 77 -8.36 -4.03 -9.12
C THR A 77 -7.99 -4.58 -10.48
N GLY A 78 -6.71 -4.88 -10.71
CA GLY A 78 -6.21 -5.45 -11.96
C GLY A 78 -5.04 -6.40 -11.74
N ASP A 79 -4.54 -6.92 -12.87
CA ASP A 79 -3.35 -7.76 -12.89
C ASP A 79 -2.07 -6.92 -12.94
N GLY A 80 -0.98 -7.47 -12.39
CA GLY A 80 0.32 -6.81 -12.31
C GLY A 80 0.98 -6.98 -10.94
N LEU A 81 2.31 -6.93 -10.93
CA LEU A 81 3.15 -7.13 -9.74
C LEU A 81 4.05 -5.93 -9.50
N LEU A 82 4.14 -5.50 -8.25
CA LEU A 82 5.09 -4.49 -7.80
C LEU A 82 6.43 -5.14 -7.50
N ASP A 83 7.52 -4.49 -7.89
CA ASP A 83 8.85 -4.98 -7.56
C ASP A 83 9.11 -4.76 -6.05
N ALA A 84 8.97 -5.84 -5.28
CA ALA A 84 9.26 -5.85 -3.84
C ALA A 84 10.77 -5.74 -3.54
N GLY A 85 11.62 -5.82 -4.56
CA GLY A 85 13.07 -5.86 -4.45
C GLY A 85 13.75 -4.55 -4.85
N GLY A 86 13.21 -3.38 -4.47
CA GLY A 86 13.95 -2.13 -4.51
C GLY A 86 14.67 -1.87 -5.84
N GLY A 87 14.01 -2.16 -6.97
CA GLY A 87 14.46 -1.76 -8.29
C GLY A 87 14.26 -0.27 -8.46
N CYS A 88 15.18 0.53 -7.94
CA CYS A 88 15.40 1.87 -8.46
C CYS A 88 15.73 1.69 -9.95
N CYS A 89 14.79 2.00 -10.84
CA CYS A 89 15.09 2.19 -12.25
C CYS A 89 16.26 3.18 -12.37
N SER A 90 17.20 2.83 -13.25
CA SER A 90 18.50 3.46 -13.47
C SER A 90 18.51 4.98 -13.65
#